data_AF-A0A072U9Z6-F1
#
_entry.id   AF-A0A072U9Z6-F1
#
_cell.length_a   1.000
_cell.length_b   1.000
_cell.length_c   1.000
_cell.angle_alpha   90.00
_cell.angle_beta   90.00
_cell.angle_gamma   90.00
#
_symmetry.space_group_name_H-M   'P 1'
#
loop_
_entity.id
_entity.type
_entity.pdbx_description
1 polymer ?
#
loop_
_entity_poly.entity_id
_entity_poly.type
_entity_poly.pdbx_seq_one_letter_code
_entity_poly.pdbx_strand_id
1 'polypeptide(L)'
;MENSTLDKELNLFQKHVTDRFNELSSIANNDLLSLSWVSKLLDTFLCCQEEFKMILHNNRSMVCKPPLDRLVNDFYERSVKALDVCNAIRDGVEQIRQWEKSLEIVLCALDHKRIIGEGQFRRAKKALVDLEIEFFYFEKNVKPYLKVKSRILQSFGKS
;
A
#
# COMPACT_ATOMS: atom_id res chain seq x y z
N MET A 1 20.24 4.81 -34.58
CA MET A 1 19.67 5.99 -33.90
C MET A 1 18.53 5.62 -32.95
N GLU A 2 17.73 4.59 -33.21
CA GLU A 2 16.58 4.20 -32.37
C GLU A 2 16.93 3.83 -30.91
N ASN A 3 18.02 3.11 -30.64
CA ASN A 3 18.47 2.83 -29.25
C ASN A 3 18.68 4.12 -28.42
N SER A 4 19.19 5.19 -29.03
CA SER A 4 19.44 6.44 -28.31
C SER A 4 18.15 7.16 -27.91
N THR A 5 17.02 6.90 -28.58
CA THR A 5 15.72 7.48 -28.23
C THR A 5 15.08 6.70 -27.11
N LEU A 6 15.08 5.37 -27.18
CA LEU A 6 14.60 4.49 -26.10
C LEU A 6 15.37 4.75 -24.79
N ASP A 7 16.70 4.88 -24.85
CA ASP A 7 17.52 5.18 -23.66
C ASP A 7 17.13 6.52 -23.03
N LYS A 8 16.79 7.53 -23.83
CA LYS A 8 16.32 8.83 -23.32
C LYS A 8 14.95 8.71 -22.67
N GLU A 9 14.01 7.99 -23.28
CA GLU A 9 12.67 7.76 -22.72
C GLU A 9 12.74 7.00 -21.39
N LEU A 10 13.59 5.96 -21.31
CA LEU A 10 13.80 5.20 -20.07
C LEU A 10 14.43 6.04 -18.96
N ASN A 11 15.41 6.89 -19.28
CA ASN A 11 16.01 7.80 -18.30
C ASN A 11 15.01 8.84 -17.79
N LEU A 12 14.18 9.39 -18.68
CA LEU A 12 13.11 10.32 -18.29
C LEU A 12 12.07 9.64 -17.40
N PHE A 13 11.66 8.42 -17.76
CA PHE A 13 10.76 7.61 -16.95
C PHE A 13 11.31 7.36 -15.55
N GLN A 14 12.58 6.92 -15.44
CA GLN A 14 13.23 6.71 -14.14
C GLN A 14 13.27 7.98 -13.30
N LYS A 15 13.53 9.13 -13.91
CA LYS A 15 13.48 10.42 -13.23
C LYS A 15 12.07 10.73 -12.72
N HIS A 16 11.03 10.58 -13.56
CA HIS A 16 9.65 10.81 -13.15
C HIS A 16 9.20 9.91 -12.01
N VAL A 17 9.54 8.62 -12.06
CA VAL A 17 9.28 7.68 -10.96
C VAL A 17 9.95 8.20 -9.68
N THR A 18 11.23 8.53 -9.76
CA THR A 18 12.00 9.02 -8.60
C THR A 18 11.39 10.28 -8.00
N ASP A 19 11.06 11.27 -8.83
CA ASP A 19 10.50 12.55 -8.39
C ASP A 19 9.13 12.35 -7.70
N ARG A 20 8.23 11.56 -8.29
CA ARG A 20 6.91 11.28 -7.71
C ARG A 20 6.99 10.53 -6.38
N PHE A 21 7.86 9.53 -6.27
CA PHE A 21 8.02 8.78 -5.02
C PHE A 21 8.76 9.58 -3.94
N ASN A 22 9.68 10.46 -4.32
CA ASN A 22 10.30 11.40 -3.39
C ASN A 22 9.27 12.37 -2.81
N GLU A 23 8.40 12.94 -3.65
CA GLU A 23 7.29 13.79 -3.21
C GLU A 23 6.37 13.05 -2.24
N LEU A 24 5.98 11.82 -2.58
CA LEU A 24 5.15 10.97 -1.71
C LEU A 24 5.82 10.67 -0.35
N SER A 25 7.15 10.54 -0.33
CA SER A 25 7.94 10.26 0.87
C SER A 25 8.18 11.49 1.76
N SER A 26 8.06 12.70 1.20
CA SER A 26 8.29 13.96 1.91
C SER A 26 7.17 14.35 2.88
N ILE A 27 6.06 13.60 2.87
CA ILE A 27 4.88 13.83 3.71
C ILE A 27 5.23 13.59 5.19
N ALA A 28 4.70 14.44 6.07
CA ALA A 28 4.89 14.34 7.51
C ALA A 28 4.42 12.97 8.04
N ASN A 29 5.12 12.41 9.04
CA ASN A 29 4.85 11.06 9.56
C ASN A 29 3.39 10.85 10.04
N ASN A 30 2.65 11.92 10.36
CA ASN A 30 1.27 11.85 10.82
C ASN A 30 0.27 11.55 9.70
N ASP A 31 0.63 11.84 8.44
CA ASP A 31 -0.21 11.60 7.27
C ASP A 31 0.18 10.30 6.54
N LEU A 32 1.25 9.63 6.99
CA LEU A 32 1.68 8.35 6.45
C LEU A 32 0.61 7.28 6.68
N LEU A 33 0.24 6.54 5.62
CA LEU A 33 -0.87 5.56 5.62
C LEU A 33 -2.28 6.16 5.83
N SER A 34 -2.43 7.48 5.84
CA SER A 34 -3.76 8.09 5.74
C SER A 34 -4.44 7.72 4.42
N LEU A 35 -5.78 7.76 4.38
CA LEU A 35 -6.53 7.46 3.15
C LEU A 35 -6.08 8.33 1.97
N SER A 36 -5.79 9.61 2.22
CA SER A 36 -5.29 10.53 1.20
C SER A 36 -3.88 10.15 0.72
N TRP A 37 -3.00 9.73 1.62
CA TRP A 37 -1.66 9.23 1.27
C TRP A 37 -1.73 7.95 0.44
N VAL A 38 -2.58 7.00 0.83
CA VAL A 38 -2.78 5.73 0.09
C VAL A 38 -3.37 5.99 -1.30
N SER A 39 -4.33 6.91 -1.42
CA SER A 39 -4.85 7.33 -2.72
C SER A 39 -3.73 7.90 -3.60
N LYS A 40 -2.90 8.82 -3.07
CA LYS A 40 -1.77 9.39 -3.80
C LYS A 40 -0.73 8.34 -4.20
N LEU A 41 -0.48 7.34 -3.36
CA LEU A 41 0.41 6.21 -3.69
C LEU A 41 -0.13 5.42 -4.89
N LEU A 42 -1.42 5.08 -4.87
CA LEU A 42 -2.08 4.36 -5.96
C LEU A 42 -2.08 5.17 -7.26
N ASP A 43 -2.43 6.45 -7.19
CA ASP A 43 -2.41 7.35 -8.34
C ASP A 43 -1.00 7.46 -8.94
N THR A 44 0.01 7.63 -8.08
CA THR A 44 1.43 7.66 -8.48
C THR A 44 1.83 6.36 -9.18
N PHE A 45 1.45 5.22 -8.61
CA PHE A 45 1.74 3.91 -9.19
C PHE A 45 1.07 3.73 -10.56
N LEU A 46 -0.21 4.08 -10.69
CA LEU A 46 -0.97 3.99 -11.94
C LEU A 46 -0.39 4.89 -13.03
N CYS A 47 0.01 6.12 -12.69
CA CYS A 47 0.70 6.99 -13.64
C CYS A 47 2.01 6.38 -14.16
N CYS A 48 2.81 5.76 -13.28
CA CYS A 48 4.05 5.10 -13.68
C CYS A 48 3.77 3.91 -14.60
N GLN A 49 2.70 3.13 -14.33
CA GLN A 49 2.28 2.04 -15.20
C GLN A 49 1.93 2.54 -16.60
N GLU A 50 1.14 3.62 -16.69
CA GLU A 50 0.67 4.12 -17.97
C GLU A 50 1.79 4.73 -18.81
N GLU A 51 2.70 5.47 -18.17
CA GLU A 51 3.90 5.99 -18.81
C GLU A 51 4.79 4.85 -19.36
N PHE A 52 5.01 3.80 -18.57
CA PHE A 52 5.79 2.65 -19.02
C PHE A 52 5.12 1.90 -20.18
N LYS A 53 3.80 1.72 -20.14
CA LYS A 53 3.05 1.10 -21.25
C LYS A 53 3.21 1.88 -22.55
N MET A 54 3.21 3.21 -22.50
CA MET A 54 3.44 4.05 -23.68
C MET A 54 4.85 3.83 -24.26
N ILE A 55 5.87 3.75 -23.41
CA ILE A 55 7.25 3.45 -23.82
C ILE A 55 7.33 2.06 -24.47
N LEU A 56 6.68 1.06 -23.89
CA LEU A 56 6.61 -0.28 -24.47
C LEU A 56 5.91 -0.30 -25.84
N HIS A 57 4.81 0.45 -25.98
CA HIS A 57 4.05 0.53 -27.22
C HIS A 57 4.89 1.17 -28.34
N ASN A 58 5.54 2.29 -28.04
CA ASN A 58 6.37 3.04 -28.99
C ASN A 58 7.62 2.26 -29.43
N ASN A 59 8.15 1.37 -28.59
CA ASN A 59 9.41 0.67 -28.81
C ASN A 59 9.27 -0.86 -28.90
N ARG A 60 8.06 -1.37 -29.20
CA ARG A 60 7.70 -2.80 -29.12
C ARG A 60 8.68 -3.73 -29.84
N SER A 61 9.18 -3.33 -31.01
CA SER A 61 10.11 -4.13 -31.84
C SER A 61 11.49 -4.32 -31.20
N MET A 62 11.90 -3.42 -30.30
CA MET A 62 13.18 -3.46 -29.60
C MET A 62 13.04 -4.13 -28.22
N VAL A 63 11.97 -3.81 -27.49
CA VAL A 63 11.80 -4.26 -26.10
C VAL A 63 11.39 -5.74 -26.01
N CYS A 64 10.76 -6.31 -27.05
CA CYS A 64 10.45 -7.74 -27.11
C CYS A 64 11.66 -8.63 -27.46
N LYS A 65 12.88 -8.06 -27.57
CA LYS A 65 14.10 -8.82 -27.91
C LYS A 65 15.04 -8.91 -26.70
N PRO A 66 15.77 -10.03 -26.55
CA PRO A 66 16.82 -10.12 -25.54
C PRO A 66 17.90 -9.05 -25.71
N PRO A 67 18.43 -8.45 -24.62
CA PRO A 67 18.11 -8.69 -23.21
C PRO A 67 17.03 -7.74 -22.63
N LEU A 68 16.43 -6.87 -23.46
CA LEU A 68 15.48 -5.84 -23.02
C LEU A 68 14.13 -6.41 -22.60
N ASP A 69 13.81 -7.61 -23.06
CA ASP A 69 12.66 -8.41 -22.61
C ASP A 69 12.66 -8.66 -21.09
N ARG A 70 13.85 -8.74 -20.48
CA ARG A 70 14.00 -8.88 -19.02
C ARG A 70 13.52 -7.64 -18.26
N LEU A 71 13.71 -6.43 -18.81
CA LEU A 71 13.27 -5.20 -18.15
C LEU A 71 11.74 -5.16 -18.01
N VAL A 72 11.03 -5.73 -18.98
CA VAL A 72 9.57 -5.88 -18.93
C VAL A 72 9.16 -6.81 -17.81
N ASN A 73 9.81 -7.98 -17.71
CA ASN A 73 9.54 -8.94 -16.65
C ASN A 73 9.85 -8.36 -15.27
N ASP A 74 11.00 -7.71 -15.11
CA ASP A 74 11.41 -7.06 -13.86
C ASP A 74 10.41 -5.97 -13.45
N PHE A 75 9.91 -5.19 -14.41
CA PHE A 75 8.90 -4.17 -14.16
C PHE A 75 7.58 -4.78 -13.67
N TYR A 76 7.07 -5.82 -14.35
CA TYR A 76 5.85 -6.48 -13.92
C TYR A 76 6.00 -7.18 -12.56
N GLU A 77 7.15 -7.80 -12.28
CA GLU A 77 7.42 -8.39 -10.98
C GLU A 77 7.39 -7.33 -9.86
N ARG A 78 8.03 -6.17 -10.09
CA ARG A 78 7.98 -5.04 -9.14
C ARG A 78 6.57 -4.47 -8.99
N SER A 79 5.79 -4.49 -10.07
CA SER A 79 4.40 -4.01 -10.07
C SER A 79 3.49 -4.90 -9.23
N VAL A 80 3.64 -6.22 -9.34
CA VAL A 80 2.93 -7.19 -8.49
C VAL A 80 3.30 -6.99 -7.03
N LYS A 81 4.60 -6.84 -6.72
CA LYS A 81 5.06 -6.57 -5.35
C LYS A 81 4.49 -5.27 -4.77
N ALA A 82 4.37 -4.21 -5.56
CA ALA A 82 3.76 -2.95 -5.14
C ALA A 82 2.25 -3.11 -4.88
N LEU A 83 1.56 -3.92 -5.68
CA LEU A 83 0.15 -4.25 -5.47
C LEU A 83 -0.05 -5.06 -4.18
N ASP A 84 0.87 -5.96 -3.84
CA ASP A 84 0.83 -6.70 -2.56
C ASP A 84 0.92 -5.75 -1.36
N VAL A 85 1.72 -4.68 -1.45
CA VAL A 85 1.76 -3.63 -0.43
C VAL A 85 0.42 -2.90 -0.33
N CYS A 86 -0.20 -2.57 -1.47
CA CYS A 86 -1.51 -1.93 -1.49
C CYS A 86 -2.61 -2.84 -0.89
N ASN A 87 -2.53 -4.15 -1.17
CA ASN A 87 -3.42 -5.14 -0.59
C ASN A 87 -3.27 -5.19 0.93
N ALA A 88 -2.04 -5.25 1.44
CA ALA A 88 -1.79 -5.25 2.88
C ALA A 88 -2.30 -3.97 3.59
N ILE A 89 -2.13 -2.82 2.96
CA ILE A 89 -2.64 -1.54 3.47
C ILE A 89 -4.18 -1.56 3.54
N ARG A 90 -4.84 -1.98 2.45
CA ARG A 90 -6.30 -2.11 2.41
C ARG A 90 -6.80 -3.05 3.51
N ASP A 91 -6.16 -4.20 3.67
CA ASP A 91 -6.57 -5.20 4.67
C ASP A 91 -6.39 -4.65 6.10
N GLY A 92 -5.33 -3.86 6.35
CA GLY A 92 -5.16 -3.13 7.61
C GLY A 92 -6.26 -2.09 7.86
N VAL A 93 -6.69 -1.34 6.83
CA VAL A 93 -7.81 -0.39 6.93
C VAL A 93 -9.12 -1.10 7.23
N GLU A 94 -9.39 -2.23 6.58
CA GLU A 94 -10.58 -3.03 6.84
C GLU A 94 -10.58 -3.56 8.27
N GLN A 95 -9.44 -4.03 8.79
CA GLN A 95 -9.32 -4.47 10.17
C GLN A 95 -9.62 -3.34 11.18
N ILE A 96 -9.13 -2.13 10.95
CA ILE A 96 -9.46 -0.95 11.79
C ILE A 96 -10.98 -0.68 11.78
N ARG A 97 -11.65 -0.79 10.63
CA ARG A 97 -13.10 -0.63 10.51
C ARG A 97 -13.87 -1.70 11.28
N GLN A 98 -13.36 -2.92 11.33
CA GLN A 98 -13.98 -3.99 12.13
C GLN A 98 -13.81 -3.75 13.64
N TRP A 99 -12.67 -3.18 14.06
CA TRP A 99 -12.48 -2.76 15.44
C TRP A 99 -13.45 -1.66 15.85
N GLU A 100 -13.64 -0.67 14.99
CA GLU A 100 -14.59 0.42 15.23
C GLU A 100 -16.01 -0.11 15.48
N LYS A 101 -16.50 -1.03 14.64
CA LYS A 101 -17.82 -1.67 14.82
C LYS A 101 -17.92 -2.45 16.12
N SER A 102 -16.86 -3.17 16.49
CA SER A 102 -16.82 -3.96 17.72
C SER A 102 -16.83 -3.04 18.95
N LEU A 103 -16.10 -1.92 18.90
CA LEU A 103 -16.10 -0.90 19.94
C LEU A 103 -17.47 -0.23 20.06
N GLU A 104 -18.18 0.03 18.96
CA GLU A 104 -19.53 0.59 18.97
C GLU A 104 -20.51 -0.34 19.73
N ILE A 105 -20.42 -1.66 19.52
CA ILE A 105 -21.23 -2.66 20.26
C ILE A 105 -20.94 -2.57 21.76
N VAL A 106 -19.66 -2.47 22.13
CA VAL A 106 -19.24 -2.36 23.53
C VAL A 106 -19.74 -1.05 24.14
N LEU A 107 -19.57 0.08 23.46
CA LEU A 107 -20.02 1.40 23.91
C LEU A 107 -21.55 1.43 24.07
N CYS A 108 -22.30 0.88 23.12
CA CYS A 108 -23.74 0.75 23.20
C CYS A 108 -24.21 -0.10 24.39
N ALA A 109 -23.45 -1.13 24.77
CA ALA A 109 -23.74 -1.93 25.95
C ALA A 109 -23.33 -1.22 27.25
N LEU A 110 -22.30 -0.38 27.24
CA LEU A 110 -21.82 0.39 28.39
C LEU A 110 -22.54 1.72 28.61
N ASP A 111 -23.37 2.17 27.67
CA ASP A 111 -24.16 3.40 27.82
C ASP A 111 -25.10 3.27 29.02
N HIS A 112 -24.84 4.07 30.06
CA HIS A 112 -25.43 3.97 31.41
C HIS A 112 -26.94 4.26 31.44
N LYS A 113 -27.53 4.64 30.30
CA LYS A 113 -28.95 4.98 30.16
C LYS A 113 -29.85 3.76 29.93
N ARG A 114 -29.32 2.54 29.80
CA ARG A 114 -30.11 1.32 29.54
C ARG A 114 -29.80 0.20 30.53
N ILE A 115 -30.85 -0.46 31.03
CA ILE A 115 -30.72 -1.75 31.73
C ILE A 115 -30.18 -2.76 30.71
N ILE A 116 -28.98 -3.30 30.96
CA ILE A 116 -28.31 -4.24 30.06
C ILE A 116 -28.96 -5.62 30.23
N GLY A 117 -29.69 -6.08 29.21
CA GLY A 117 -30.16 -7.47 29.17
C GLY A 117 -29.01 -8.47 28.93
N GLU A 118 -29.13 -9.71 29.40
CA GLU A 118 -28.09 -10.76 29.29
C GLU A 118 -27.58 -10.99 27.85
N GLY A 119 -28.45 -10.82 26.84
CA GLY A 119 -28.07 -10.91 25.43
C GLY A 119 -27.17 -9.77 24.96
N GLN A 120 -27.33 -8.57 25.52
CA GLN A 120 -26.44 -7.43 25.24
C GLN A 120 -25.09 -7.62 25.94
N PHE A 121 -25.10 -8.09 27.19
CA PHE A 121 -23.88 -8.41 27.93
C PHE A 121 -23.04 -9.48 27.21
N ARG A 122 -23.65 -10.57 26.73
CA ARG A 122 -22.95 -11.61 25.97
C ARG A 122 -22.35 -11.09 24.67
N ARG A 123 -23.06 -10.22 23.94
CA ARG A 123 -22.56 -9.62 22.69
C ARG A 123 -21.39 -8.67 22.95
N ALA A 124 -21.48 -7.81 23.96
CA ALA A 124 -20.40 -6.91 24.33
C ALA A 124 -19.15 -7.66 24.80
N LYS A 125 -19.33 -8.69 25.65
CA LYS A 125 -18.22 -9.55 26.08
C LYS A 125 -17.55 -10.24 24.91
N LYS A 126 -18.33 -10.77 23.95
CA LYS A 126 -17.77 -11.39 22.74
C LYS A 126 -17.00 -10.38 21.90
N ALA A 127 -17.57 -9.20 21.64
CA ALA A 127 -16.92 -8.14 20.87
C ALA A 127 -15.60 -7.69 21.51
N LEU A 128 -15.51 -7.61 22.85
CA LEU A 128 -14.26 -7.31 23.56
C LEU A 128 -13.19 -8.38 23.37
N VAL A 129 -13.56 -9.66 23.46
CA VAL A 129 -12.62 -10.78 23.25
C VAL A 129 -12.16 -10.83 21.80
N ASP A 130 -13.06 -10.65 20.85
CA ASP A 130 -12.73 -10.60 19.41
C ASP A 130 -11.76 -9.43 19.13
N LEU A 131 -12.02 -8.25 19.70
CA LEU A 131 -11.12 -7.09 19.65
C LEU A 131 -9.73 -7.36 20.24
N GLU A 132 -9.67 -7.97 21.42
CA GLU A 132 -8.41 -8.29 22.10
C GLU A 132 -7.54 -9.23 21.24
N ILE A 133 -8.17 -10.26 20.66
CA ILE A 133 -7.51 -11.22 19.77
C ILE A 133 -7.00 -10.50 18.52
N GLU A 134 -7.83 -9.73 17.84
CA GLU A 134 -7.44 -9.04 16.62
C GLU A 134 -6.34 -8.01 16.86
N PHE A 135 -6.40 -7.25 17.96
CA PHE A 135 -5.35 -6.32 18.35
C PHE A 135 -4.02 -7.02 18.62
N PHE A 136 -4.04 -8.15 19.32
CA PHE A 136 -2.85 -8.97 19.56
C PHE A 136 -2.23 -9.49 18.24
N TYR A 137 -3.05 -9.98 17.31
CA TYR A 137 -2.58 -10.39 15.99
C TYR A 137 -2.01 -9.22 15.20
N PHE A 138 -2.67 -8.06 15.20
CA PHE A 138 -2.16 -6.87 14.54
C PHE A 138 -0.80 -6.46 15.11
N GLU A 139 -0.66 -6.35 16.44
CA GLU A 139 0.59 -5.99 17.09
C GLU A 139 1.75 -6.94 16.72
N LYS A 140 1.48 -8.24 16.64
CA LYS A 140 2.46 -9.25 16.22
C LYS A 140 2.83 -9.14 14.74
N ASN A 141 1.88 -8.76 13.88
CA ASN A 141 2.08 -8.65 12.43
C ASN A 141 2.56 -7.26 11.96
N VAL A 142 2.50 -6.22 12.80
CA VAL A 142 3.01 -4.86 12.51
C VAL A 142 4.54 -4.75 12.52
N LYS A 143 5.25 -5.60 13.29
CA LYS A 143 6.73 -5.62 13.29
C LYS A 143 7.34 -5.89 11.90
N PRO A 144 6.78 -6.80 11.07
CA PRO A 144 7.10 -6.91 9.65
C PRO A 144 6.83 -5.65 8.81
N TYR A 145 5.76 -4.88 9.08
CA TYR A 145 5.38 -3.70 8.29
C TYR A 145 6.22 -2.45 8.60
N LEU A 146 6.75 -2.29 9.81
CA LEU A 146 7.81 -1.31 10.09
C LEU A 146 9.11 -1.63 9.31
N LYS A 147 9.37 -2.92 9.05
CA LYS A 147 10.41 -3.40 8.13
C LYS A 147 10.08 -3.10 6.65
N VAL A 148 8.81 -2.91 6.30
CA VAL A 148 8.38 -2.48 4.96
C VAL A 148 8.74 -1.00 4.73
N LYS A 149 8.60 -0.12 5.73
CA LYS A 149 9.12 1.27 5.64
C LYS A 149 10.63 1.30 5.39
N SER A 150 11.41 0.47 6.09
CA SER A 150 12.86 0.39 5.87
C SER A 150 13.22 -0.20 4.51
N ARG A 151 12.47 -1.21 4.03
CA ARG A 151 12.69 -1.80 2.69
C ARG A 151 12.25 -0.89 1.56
N ILE A 152 11.15 -0.16 1.68
CA ILE A 152 10.71 0.85 0.71
C ILE A 152 11.78 1.93 0.59
N LEU A 153 12.26 2.50 1.72
CA LEU A 153 13.34 3.49 1.72
C LEU A 153 14.67 2.95 1.16
N GLN A 154 14.97 1.66 1.32
CA GLN A 154 16.16 1.01 0.73
C GLN A 154 15.99 0.69 -0.76
N SER A 155 14.76 0.43 -1.22
CA SER A 155 14.45 0.07 -2.62
C SER A 155 14.46 1.28 -3.55
N PHE A 156 14.27 2.50 -3.01
CA PHE A 156 14.27 3.76 -3.76
C PHE A 156 15.58 4.57 -3.66
N GLY A 157 16.66 3.97 -3.15
CA GLY A 157 18.02 4.50 -3.32
C GLY A 157 18.42 5.62 -2.35
N LYS A 158 19.10 5.23 -1.27
CA LYS A 158 20.34 5.92 -0.88
C LYS A 158 21.50 4.99 -1.19
N SER A 159 22.14 5.22 -2.34
CA SER A 159 23.57 5.04 -2.52
C SER A 159 24.17 6.40 -2.82
#